data_AF-A0A5E8HBB5-F1
#
_entry.id   AF-A0A5E8HBB5-F1
#
_cell.length_a   1.000
_cell.length_b   1.000
_cell.length_c   1.000
_cell.angle_alpha   90.00
_cell.angle_beta   90.00
_cell.angle_gamma   90.00
#
_symmetry.space_group_name_H-M   'P 1'
#
loop_
_entity.id
_entity.type
_entity.pdbx_description
1 polymer ?
#
loop_
_entity_poly.entity_id
_entity_poly.type
_entity_poly.pdbx_seq_one_letter_code
_entity_poly.pdbx_strand_id
1 'polypeptide(L)'
;MKIQNLLKTCSRFLNMRWKVPSTFFVFDRKYFFYFKPCILLILLIQLTAVYADSKKNIQPPEGDGITIIVEKGQTLSIISKTYLDDPRKWKELLKSNQIDNPNLIIPGMKLWIPKSLGKKPLADLQRFTGVTEVLKISQKQNDWAKATNGEGLYAKDEVRTLKDSEAQFLFLSGSRFEITENSHVIMERGKTDTEPDELFLRKGRIRSLIPKTKSPNQKMFLLKTESAESVVKGTDFLTEVDGSGNTTLSCYDGAVSVTAEKVTVQVNAGFATYLEKGKAPLQPFPVPNPPIPENK
;
A
#
# COMPACT_ATOMS: atom_id res chain seq x y z
N MET A 1 -16.20 -26.70 -43.11
CA MET A 1 -15.43 -27.96 -43.01
C MET A 1 -14.91 -28.06 -41.58
N LYS A 2 -15.10 -29.10 -40.77
CA LYS A 2 -15.71 -30.43 -40.93
C LYS A 2 -16.04 -30.90 -39.49
N ILE A 3 -17.25 -31.42 -39.30
CA ILE A 3 -17.71 -32.14 -38.11
C ILE A 3 -17.27 -33.61 -38.26
N GLN A 4 -16.69 -34.22 -37.21
CA GLN A 4 -16.63 -35.69 -36.99
C GLN A 4 -16.57 -35.91 -35.46
N ASN A 5 -17.61 -36.38 -34.76
CA ASN A 5 -18.15 -37.74 -34.66
C ASN A 5 -17.11 -38.85 -34.46
N LEU A 6 -17.09 -39.44 -33.25
CA LEU A 6 -16.83 -40.86 -33.06
C LEU A 6 -17.68 -41.42 -31.90
N LEU A 7 -18.56 -42.35 -32.26
CA LEU A 7 -19.33 -43.25 -31.40
C LEU A 7 -18.46 -44.44 -30.99
N LYS A 8 -18.70 -45.01 -29.78
CA LYS A 8 -19.03 -46.44 -29.52
C LYS A 8 -18.68 -46.85 -28.07
N THR A 9 -19.70 -47.00 -27.21
CA THR A 9 -20.29 -48.27 -26.74
C THR A 9 -19.41 -49.10 -25.78
N CYS A 10 -19.85 -49.22 -24.53
CA CYS A 10 -19.93 -50.53 -23.88
C CYS A 10 -21.06 -50.53 -22.84
N SER A 11 -21.92 -51.53 -22.96
CA SER A 11 -23.09 -51.81 -22.13
C SER A 11 -22.81 -53.01 -21.22
N ARG A 12 -23.45 -53.04 -20.05
CA ARG A 12 -24.08 -54.18 -19.34
C ARG A 12 -24.11 -53.88 -17.85
N PHE A 13 -25.28 -53.54 -17.31
CA PHE A 13 -26.24 -54.47 -16.70
C PHE A 13 -25.69 -55.19 -15.46
N LEU A 14 -26.17 -54.81 -14.29
CA LEU A 14 -26.85 -55.76 -13.41
C LEU A 14 -27.85 -55.02 -12.50
N ASN A 15 -29.13 -55.27 -12.75
CA ASN A 15 -30.22 -55.08 -11.80
C ASN A 15 -30.09 -56.13 -10.70
N MET A 16 -30.46 -55.79 -9.45
CA MET A 16 -31.46 -56.58 -8.71
C MET A 16 -31.84 -55.88 -7.39
N ARG A 17 -33.15 -55.83 -7.18
CA ARG A 17 -33.90 -55.15 -6.13
C ARG A 17 -34.95 -56.14 -5.65
N TRP A 18 -34.96 -56.53 -4.37
CA TRP A 18 -36.09 -57.16 -3.65
C TRP A 18 -35.91 -56.84 -2.15
N LYS A 19 -36.76 -56.01 -1.51
CA LYS A 19 -38.08 -56.28 -0.88
C LYS A 19 -38.07 -57.29 0.28
N VAL A 20 -38.20 -56.76 1.51
CA VAL A 20 -38.99 -57.11 2.75
C VAL A 20 -39.83 -58.42 2.70
N PRO A 21 -40.22 -59.14 3.81
CA PRO A 21 -40.46 -58.65 5.18
C PRO A 21 -40.27 -59.63 6.40
N SER A 22 -40.58 -59.08 7.59
CA SER A 22 -40.98 -59.62 8.92
C SER A 22 -41.35 -61.10 9.17
N THR A 23 -41.03 -61.61 10.39
CA THR A 23 -41.89 -62.29 11.41
C THR A 23 -40.99 -62.94 12.50
N PHE A 24 -41.09 -62.60 13.80
CA PHE A 24 -41.95 -63.12 14.89
C PHE A 24 -41.61 -64.51 15.47
N PHE A 25 -41.84 -64.65 16.80
CA PHE A 25 -41.86 -65.85 17.68
C PHE A 25 -40.50 -66.28 18.33
N VAL A 26 -40.37 -66.64 19.62
CA VAL A 26 -41.29 -66.99 20.74
C VAL A 26 -40.62 -66.64 22.11
N PHE A 27 -41.45 -66.36 23.11
CA PHE A 27 -41.31 -66.60 24.57
C PHE A 27 -40.59 -67.95 24.93
N ASP A 28 -40.00 -68.22 26.10
CA ASP A 28 -40.65 -68.26 27.42
C ASP A 28 -39.64 -68.50 28.58
N ARG A 29 -40.09 -68.12 29.78
CA ARG A 29 -39.86 -68.64 31.15
C ARG A 29 -38.48 -68.76 31.84
N LYS A 30 -38.32 -67.85 32.81
CA LYS A 30 -38.14 -68.01 34.28
C LYS A 30 -37.42 -69.29 34.79
N TYR A 31 -36.41 -69.12 35.66
CA TYR A 31 -36.55 -69.27 37.12
C TYR A 31 -35.22 -69.07 37.90
N PHE A 32 -35.40 -68.59 39.14
CA PHE A 32 -34.61 -68.79 40.37
C PHE A 32 -33.34 -67.97 40.68
N PHE A 33 -33.56 -67.04 41.63
CA PHE A 33 -32.69 -66.57 42.71
C PHE A 33 -31.47 -67.45 43.04
N TYR A 34 -30.28 -66.84 43.10
CA TYR A 34 -29.34 -67.05 44.21
C TYR A 34 -28.50 -65.80 44.47
N PHE A 35 -28.47 -65.43 45.74
CA PHE A 35 -27.85 -64.27 46.35
C PHE A 35 -26.37 -64.60 46.65
N LYS A 36 -25.41 -63.76 46.23
CA LYS A 36 -24.13 -63.55 46.95
C LYS A 36 -23.41 -62.27 46.49
N PRO A 37 -22.94 -61.42 47.42
CA PRO A 37 -22.29 -60.13 47.14
C PRO A 37 -20.77 -60.29 46.96
N CYS A 38 -20.09 -59.18 46.68
CA CYS A 38 -18.63 -59.00 46.49
C CYS A 38 -18.11 -59.30 45.08
N ILE A 39 -17.88 -58.23 44.29
CA ILE A 39 -16.54 -57.61 44.15
C ILE A 39 -16.74 -56.30 43.37
N LEU A 40 -16.38 -55.21 44.03
CA LEU A 40 -16.31 -53.86 43.49
C LEU A 40 -15.15 -53.81 42.48
N LEU A 41 -15.44 -53.98 41.19
CA LEU A 41 -14.47 -53.69 40.12
C LEU A 41 -14.61 -52.21 39.75
N ILE A 42 -13.81 -51.36 40.39
CA ILE A 42 -13.64 -49.95 39.98
C ILE A 42 -12.97 -49.98 38.62
N LEU A 43 -13.76 -49.83 37.55
CA LEU A 43 -13.26 -49.58 36.20
C LEU A 43 -12.72 -48.15 36.20
N LEU A 44 -11.40 -48.02 36.41
CA LEU A 44 -10.66 -46.78 36.27
C LEU A 44 -10.63 -46.40 34.78
N ILE A 45 -11.69 -45.73 34.33
CA ILE A 45 -11.71 -45.03 33.04
C ILE A 45 -10.66 -43.92 33.19
N GLN A 46 -9.46 -44.18 32.66
CA GLN A 46 -8.50 -43.14 32.40
C GLN A 46 -9.16 -42.19 31.39
N LEU A 47 -9.77 -41.10 31.89
CA LEU A 47 -10.06 -39.94 31.07
C LEU A 47 -8.70 -39.44 30.57
N THR A 48 -8.28 -39.89 29.40
CA THR A 48 -7.36 -39.10 28.62
C THR A 48 -8.11 -37.83 28.28
N ALA A 49 -7.80 -36.76 29.00
CA ALA A 49 -8.22 -35.43 28.60
C ALA A 49 -7.72 -35.26 27.17
N VAL A 50 -8.67 -35.27 26.22
CA VAL A 50 -8.42 -34.73 24.88
C VAL A 50 -8.02 -33.30 25.15
N TYR A 51 -6.72 -33.02 25.10
CA TYR A 51 -6.24 -31.66 24.96
C TYR A 51 -6.80 -31.21 23.61
N ALA A 52 -7.93 -30.51 23.66
CA ALA A 52 -8.34 -29.66 22.57
C ALA A 52 -7.14 -28.75 22.33
N ASP A 53 -6.48 -28.95 21.19
CA ASP A 53 -5.37 -28.12 20.73
C ASP A 53 -5.86 -26.68 20.85
N SER A 54 -5.34 -25.97 21.85
CA SER A 54 -5.88 -24.66 22.17
C SER A 54 -5.74 -23.88 20.87
N LYS A 55 -6.86 -23.37 20.32
CA LYS A 55 -6.79 -22.34 19.29
C LYS A 55 -5.89 -21.27 19.89
N LYS A 56 -4.61 -21.26 19.49
CA LYS A 56 -3.62 -20.29 19.97
C LYS A 56 -4.29 -18.94 19.74
N ASN A 57 -4.73 -18.33 20.82
CA ASN A 57 -5.28 -17.01 20.79
C ASN A 57 -4.02 -16.14 20.65
N ILE A 58 -3.59 -15.94 19.40
CA ILE A 58 -2.43 -15.12 19.08
C ILE A 58 -2.83 -13.70 19.48
N GLN A 59 -2.53 -13.34 20.72
CA GLN A 59 -2.58 -11.96 21.16
C GLN A 59 -1.66 -11.18 20.22
N PRO A 60 -2.08 -10.00 19.72
CA PRO A 60 -1.22 -9.20 18.87
C PRO A 60 0.08 -8.95 19.63
N PRO A 61 1.25 -9.32 19.09
CA PRO A 61 2.51 -9.11 19.77
C PRO A 61 2.68 -7.62 20.09
N GLU A 62 3.28 -7.32 21.23
CA GLU A 62 3.55 -5.95 21.67
C GLU A 62 4.38 -5.20 20.62
N GLY A 63 3.82 -4.13 20.05
CA GLY A 63 4.50 -3.26 19.10
C GLY A 63 3.57 -2.49 18.16
N ASP A 64 4.12 -1.44 17.54
CA ASP A 64 3.45 -0.66 16.50
C ASP A 64 3.17 -1.53 15.25
N GLY A 65 1.90 -1.73 14.92
CA GLY A 65 1.47 -2.53 13.78
C GLY A 65 -0.05 -2.53 13.60
N ILE A 66 -0.52 -3.20 12.55
CA ILE A 66 -1.95 -3.37 12.28
C ILE A 66 -2.32 -4.85 12.30
N THR A 67 -3.50 -5.17 12.81
CA THR A 67 -4.08 -6.52 12.69
C THR A 67 -5.08 -6.54 11.55
N ILE A 68 -4.86 -7.43 10.58
CA ILE A 68 -5.76 -7.66 9.45
C ILE A 68 -6.46 -9.00 9.62
N ILE A 69 -7.64 -9.15 8.98
CA ILE A 69 -8.35 -10.42 8.91
C ILE A 69 -8.20 -10.97 7.50
N VAL A 70 -7.78 -12.22 7.39
CA VAL A 70 -7.59 -12.89 6.10
C VAL A 70 -8.95 -13.13 5.44
N GLU A 71 -9.13 -12.67 4.21
CA GLU A 71 -10.36 -12.88 3.45
C GLU A 71 -10.30 -14.16 2.61
N LYS A 72 -11.47 -14.65 2.17
CA LYS A 72 -11.56 -15.85 1.32
C LYS A 72 -10.81 -15.64 0.00
N GLY A 73 -9.85 -16.52 -0.29
CA GLY A 73 -9.04 -16.47 -1.50
C GLY A 73 -7.79 -15.59 -1.41
N GLN A 74 -7.56 -14.89 -0.29
CA GLN A 74 -6.30 -14.20 -0.05
C GLN A 74 -5.20 -15.21 0.28
N THR A 75 -4.06 -15.06 -0.39
CA THR A 75 -2.83 -15.77 -0.05
C THR A 75 -1.88 -14.83 0.68
N LEU A 76 -0.92 -15.40 1.40
CA LEU A 76 0.17 -14.64 2.01
C LEU A 76 0.93 -13.73 1.03
N SER A 77 1.08 -14.18 -0.23
CA SER A 77 1.70 -13.38 -1.29
C SER A 77 0.87 -12.15 -1.64
N ILE A 78 -0.46 -12.31 -1.75
CA ILE A 78 -1.39 -11.19 -2.00
C ILE A 78 -1.37 -10.21 -0.82
N ILE A 79 -1.48 -10.72 0.40
CA ILE A 79 -1.41 -9.90 1.62
C ILE A 79 -0.09 -9.13 1.67
N SER A 80 1.02 -9.81 1.37
CA SER A 80 2.33 -9.17 1.38
C SER A 80 2.44 -8.09 0.31
N LYS A 81 1.92 -8.35 -0.89
CA LYS A 81 1.84 -7.32 -1.93
C LYS A 81 1.00 -6.12 -1.50
N THR A 82 -0.13 -6.35 -0.85
CA THR A 82 -1.07 -5.28 -0.47
C THR A 82 -0.52 -4.39 0.65
N TYR A 83 0.08 -4.97 1.69
CA TYR A 83 0.46 -4.24 2.91
C TYR A 83 1.97 -3.94 3.01
N LEU A 84 2.81 -4.69 2.29
CA LEU A 84 4.27 -4.55 2.31
C LEU A 84 4.86 -4.09 0.98
N ASP A 85 4.02 -3.91 -0.05
CA ASP A 85 4.35 -3.63 -1.45
C ASP A 85 5.22 -4.70 -2.16
N ASP A 86 5.63 -5.75 -1.45
CA ASP A 86 6.49 -6.84 -1.94
C ASP A 86 5.87 -8.21 -1.64
N PRO A 87 5.48 -9.00 -2.66
CA PRO A 87 4.91 -10.33 -2.46
C PRO A 87 5.91 -11.30 -1.84
N ARG A 88 7.22 -11.07 -1.93
CA ARG A 88 8.28 -11.99 -1.45
C ARG A 88 8.51 -11.90 0.06
N LYS A 89 8.01 -10.85 0.71
CA LYS A 89 8.11 -10.63 2.16
C LYS A 89 7.17 -11.50 3.00
N TRP A 90 6.42 -12.41 2.37
CA TRP A 90 5.53 -13.32 3.08
C TRP A 90 6.23 -14.17 4.16
N LYS A 91 7.52 -14.50 3.96
CA LYS A 91 8.31 -15.24 4.95
C LYS A 91 8.56 -14.42 6.22
N GLU A 92 8.82 -13.13 6.06
CA GLU A 92 9.01 -12.21 7.17
C GLU A 92 7.70 -11.98 7.92
N LEU A 93 6.58 -11.94 7.19
CA LEU A 93 5.23 -11.87 7.76
C LEU A 93 4.90 -13.11 8.61
N LEU A 94 5.25 -14.31 8.15
CA LEU A 94 5.09 -15.53 8.93
C LEU A 94 5.92 -15.52 10.22
N LYS A 95 7.19 -15.12 10.09
CA LYS A 95 8.11 -15.01 11.23
C LYS A 95 7.59 -14.05 12.30
N SER A 96 7.02 -12.92 11.89
CA SER A 96 6.45 -11.93 12.81
C SER A 96 5.15 -12.41 13.47
N ASN A 97 4.42 -13.34 12.86
CA ASN A 97 3.23 -13.95 13.44
C ASN A 97 3.49 -15.28 14.15
N GLN A 98 4.74 -15.74 14.21
CA GLN A 98 5.13 -17.03 14.79
C GLN A 98 4.37 -18.22 14.17
N ILE A 99 4.15 -18.16 12.84
CA ILE A 99 3.49 -19.22 12.07
C ILE A 99 4.54 -19.97 11.27
N ASP A 100 4.70 -21.26 11.54
CA ASP A 100 5.75 -22.08 10.91
C ASP A 100 5.37 -22.59 9.52
N ASN A 101 4.08 -22.87 9.28
CA ASN A 101 3.61 -23.47 8.03
C ASN A 101 2.73 -22.49 7.21
N PRO A 102 3.13 -22.12 5.98
CA PRO A 102 2.40 -21.18 5.13
C PRO A 102 0.98 -21.63 4.75
N ASN A 103 0.73 -22.94 4.70
CA ASN A 103 -0.56 -23.51 4.32
C ASN A 103 -1.61 -23.44 5.45
N LEU A 104 -1.25 -22.93 6.63
CA LEU A 104 -2.16 -22.79 7.78
C LEU A 104 -2.96 -21.47 7.75
N ILE A 105 -2.72 -20.60 6.77
CA ILE A 105 -3.45 -19.34 6.65
C ILE A 105 -4.84 -19.62 6.07
N ILE A 106 -5.86 -19.51 6.92
CA ILE A 106 -7.26 -19.71 6.56
C ILE A 106 -8.05 -18.41 6.63
N PRO A 107 -9.14 -18.27 5.85
CA PRO A 107 -10.03 -17.12 5.96
C PRO A 107 -10.55 -16.94 7.40
N GLY A 108 -10.60 -15.69 7.87
CA GLY A 108 -10.99 -15.32 9.23
C GLY A 108 -9.83 -15.29 10.23
N MET A 109 -8.64 -15.77 9.86
CA MET A 109 -7.45 -15.69 10.72
C MET A 109 -6.99 -14.23 10.84
N LYS A 110 -6.58 -13.83 12.04
CA LYS A 110 -5.99 -12.51 12.30
C LYS A 110 -4.48 -12.60 12.07
N LEU A 111 -3.96 -11.69 11.24
CA LEU A 111 -2.52 -11.53 11.03
C LEU A 111 -2.09 -10.16 11.52
N TRP A 112 -1.04 -10.13 12.32
CA TRP A 112 -0.36 -8.92 12.74
C TRP A 112 0.71 -8.53 11.72
N ILE A 113 0.68 -7.28 11.27
CA ILE A 113 1.66 -6.71 10.35
C ILE A 113 2.45 -5.66 11.13
N PRO A 114 3.73 -5.94 11.45
CA PRO A 114 4.59 -4.94 12.07
C PRO A 114 4.74 -3.73 11.17
N LYS A 115 4.72 -2.51 11.75
CA LYS A 115 4.95 -1.26 11.00
C LYS A 115 6.31 -1.24 10.30
N SER A 116 7.32 -1.86 10.90
CA SER A 116 8.67 -2.01 10.31
C SER A 116 8.68 -2.81 9.00
N LEU A 117 7.70 -3.71 8.85
CA LEU A 117 7.51 -4.54 7.67
C LEU A 117 6.59 -3.87 6.64
N GLY A 118 5.68 -3.01 7.12
CA GLY A 118 4.73 -2.28 6.30
C GLY A 118 5.36 -1.31 5.31
N LYS A 119 4.50 -0.64 4.53
CA LYS A 119 4.94 0.39 3.59
C LYS A 119 5.71 1.49 4.31
N LYS A 120 6.78 1.94 3.69
CA LYS A 120 7.50 3.14 4.12
C LYS A 120 6.82 4.37 3.53
N PRO A 121 6.72 5.48 4.28
CA PRO A 121 6.28 6.73 3.71
C PRO A 121 7.25 7.16 2.60
N LEU A 122 6.75 7.87 1.60
CA LEU A 122 7.57 8.49 0.57
C LEU A 122 8.26 9.73 1.12
N ALA A 123 7.55 10.47 1.95
CA ALA A 123 8.00 11.71 2.56
C ALA A 123 7.43 11.87 3.96
N ASP A 124 8.11 12.63 4.80
CA ASP A 124 7.60 13.05 6.10
C ASP A 124 7.32 14.54 6.07
N LEU A 125 6.18 14.97 6.62
CA LEU A 125 5.87 16.38 6.83
C LEU A 125 6.73 16.93 7.97
N GLN A 126 7.64 17.86 7.69
CA GLN A 126 8.67 18.32 8.63
C GLN A 126 8.32 19.62 9.35
N ARG A 127 7.69 20.55 8.64
CA ARG A 127 7.29 21.86 9.17
C ARG A 127 6.10 22.39 8.40
N PHE A 128 5.24 23.13 9.07
CA PHE A 128 4.16 23.88 8.45
C PHE A 128 3.74 25.04 9.34
N THR A 129 3.18 26.08 8.73
CA THR A 129 2.56 27.22 9.41
C THR A 129 1.16 27.45 8.84
N GLY A 130 0.28 28.08 9.62
CA GLY A 130 -1.13 28.25 9.24
C GLY A 130 -1.92 26.93 9.25
N VAL A 131 -2.81 26.76 8.28
CA VAL A 131 -3.67 25.60 8.13
C VAL A 131 -3.17 24.72 6.98
N THR A 132 -2.60 23.58 7.34
CA THR A 132 -2.23 22.50 6.43
C THR A 132 -3.09 21.29 6.72
N GLU A 133 -3.59 20.66 5.67
CA GLU A 133 -4.44 19.48 5.76
C GLU A 133 -3.90 18.36 4.87
N VAL A 134 -4.13 17.13 5.31
CA VAL A 134 -3.69 15.90 4.64
C VAL A 134 -4.90 15.01 4.42
N LEU A 135 -5.02 14.45 3.23
CA LEU A 135 -6.00 13.43 2.89
C LEU A 135 -5.28 12.08 2.71
N LYS A 136 -5.54 11.14 3.62
CA LYS A 136 -4.89 9.82 3.65
C LYS A 136 -5.61 8.79 2.78
N ILE A 137 -5.55 8.99 1.46
CA ILE A 137 -6.08 8.03 0.49
C ILE A 137 -5.42 6.65 0.66
N SER A 138 -4.13 6.62 0.99
CA SER A 138 -3.40 5.37 1.27
C SER A 138 -4.00 4.52 2.40
N GLN A 139 -4.69 5.18 3.34
CA GLN A 139 -5.34 4.55 4.49
C GLN A 139 -6.86 4.45 4.30
N LYS A 140 -7.36 4.67 3.08
CA LYS A 140 -8.79 4.68 2.73
C LYS A 140 -9.61 5.71 3.52
N GLN A 141 -8.98 6.82 3.91
CA GLN A 141 -9.69 7.96 4.48
C GLN A 141 -10.25 8.83 3.35
N ASN A 142 -11.42 9.41 3.59
CA ASN A 142 -12.12 10.26 2.61
C ASN A 142 -12.22 11.72 3.02
N ASP A 143 -11.80 12.05 4.26
CA ASP A 143 -11.90 13.39 4.82
C ASP A 143 -10.51 14.00 5.01
N TRP A 144 -10.44 15.31 4.80
CA TRP A 144 -9.24 16.09 5.09
C TRP A 144 -9.05 16.21 6.61
N ALA A 145 -7.86 15.87 7.08
CA ALA A 145 -7.47 16.03 8.48
C ALA A 145 -6.36 17.09 8.61
N LYS A 146 -6.28 17.77 9.74
CA LYS A 146 -5.17 18.69 10.03
C LYS A 146 -3.86 17.91 10.04
N ALA A 147 -2.84 18.49 9.43
CA ALA A 147 -1.51 17.90 9.36
C ALA A 147 -0.87 17.77 10.74
N THR A 148 -0.10 16.70 10.95
CA THR A 148 0.73 16.52 12.14
C THR A 148 2.21 16.53 11.79
N ASN A 149 3.05 17.10 12.65
CA ASN A 149 4.49 17.12 12.42
C ASN A 149 5.07 15.69 12.49
N GLY A 150 5.96 15.34 11.56
CA GLY A 150 6.53 14.00 11.40
C GLY A 150 5.56 12.99 10.77
N GLU A 151 4.41 13.45 10.27
CA GLU A 151 3.44 12.56 9.65
C GLU A 151 3.95 12.05 8.30
N GLY A 152 4.00 10.71 8.17
CA GLY A 152 4.45 10.04 6.95
C GLY A 152 3.39 10.06 5.85
N LEU A 153 3.79 10.50 4.67
CA LEU A 153 2.98 10.65 3.46
C LEU A 153 3.27 9.50 2.50
N TYR A 154 2.21 8.82 2.05
CA TYR A 154 2.29 7.65 1.18
C TYR A 154 1.81 7.98 -0.23
N ALA A 155 2.05 7.08 -1.18
CA ALA A 155 1.54 7.23 -2.54
C ALA A 155 0.02 7.46 -2.52
N LYS A 156 -0.43 8.42 -3.33
CA LYS A 156 -1.79 8.95 -3.45
C LYS A 156 -2.28 9.81 -2.28
N ASP A 157 -1.53 9.93 -1.19
CA ASP A 157 -1.90 10.90 -0.16
C ASP A 157 -1.81 12.31 -0.75
N GLU A 158 -2.72 13.17 -0.31
CA GLU A 158 -2.75 14.56 -0.76
C GLU A 158 -2.45 15.49 0.40
N VAL A 159 -1.77 16.59 0.11
CA VAL A 159 -1.46 17.65 1.06
C VAL A 159 -1.94 18.97 0.47
N ARG A 160 -2.66 19.76 1.26
CA ARG A 160 -3.06 21.12 0.87
C ARG A 160 -2.76 22.13 1.95
N THR A 161 -2.39 23.33 1.51
CA THR A 161 -2.24 24.52 2.34
C THR A 161 -3.38 25.49 2.02
N LEU A 162 -3.95 26.11 3.04
CA LEU A 162 -4.93 27.18 2.85
C LEU A 162 -4.23 28.53 2.70
N LYS A 163 -5.00 29.61 2.78
CA LYS A 163 -4.48 30.98 2.79
C LYS A 163 -3.49 31.19 3.93
N ASP A 164 -2.47 32.03 3.71
CA ASP A 164 -1.48 32.39 4.74
C ASP A 164 -0.84 31.17 5.43
N SER A 165 -0.67 30.08 4.67
CA SER A 165 -0.20 28.77 5.17
C SER A 165 0.94 28.25 4.31
N GLU A 166 1.88 27.54 4.92
CA GLU A 166 3.01 26.93 4.22
C GLU A 166 3.28 25.53 4.78
N ALA A 167 3.87 24.66 3.98
CA ALA A 167 4.27 23.34 4.45
C ALA A 167 5.54 22.87 3.75
N GLN A 168 6.36 22.11 4.47
CA GLN A 168 7.52 21.44 3.94
C GLN A 168 7.46 19.96 4.28
N PHE A 169 7.81 19.16 3.28
CA PHE A 169 8.00 17.72 3.44
C PHE A 169 9.35 17.30 2.87
N LEU A 170 9.92 16.26 3.48
CA LEU A 170 11.22 15.69 3.16
C LEU A 170 11.01 14.27 2.67
N PHE A 171 11.38 14.01 1.42
CA PHE A 171 11.36 12.67 0.85
C PHE A 171 12.49 11.82 1.44
N LEU A 172 12.31 10.50 1.46
CA LEU A 172 13.38 9.56 1.85
C LEU A 172 14.63 9.66 0.95
N SER A 173 14.48 10.15 -0.29
CA SER A 173 15.60 10.45 -1.18
C SER A 173 16.43 11.68 -0.76
N GLY A 174 16.00 12.42 0.26
CA GLY A 174 16.60 13.68 0.71
C GLY A 174 16.11 14.91 -0.04
N SER A 175 15.22 14.73 -1.03
CA SER A 175 14.56 15.82 -1.73
C SER A 175 13.62 16.58 -0.79
N ARG A 176 13.70 17.91 -0.81
CA ARG A 176 12.92 18.79 0.06
C ARG A 176 11.98 19.62 -0.80
N PHE A 177 10.72 19.67 -0.37
CA PHE A 177 9.68 20.42 -1.06
C PHE A 177 9.04 21.40 -0.09
N GLU A 178 8.77 22.60 -0.57
CA GLU A 178 8.11 23.65 0.19
C GLU A 178 6.95 24.18 -0.62
N ILE A 179 5.74 24.04 -0.09
CA ILE A 179 4.52 24.56 -0.69
C ILE A 179 4.04 25.78 0.08
N THR A 180 3.62 26.82 -0.65
CA THR A 180 3.09 28.05 -0.05
C THR A 180 1.57 28.02 -0.03
N GLU A 181 0.93 29.15 0.26
CA GLU A 181 -0.52 29.23 0.41
C GLU A 181 -1.30 28.72 -0.81
N ASN A 182 -2.52 28.23 -0.56
CA ASN A 182 -3.48 27.76 -1.57
C ASN A 182 -2.93 26.64 -2.49
N SER A 183 -1.93 25.89 -2.02
CA SER A 183 -1.29 24.84 -2.80
C SER A 183 -1.92 23.48 -2.53
N HIS A 184 -1.88 22.61 -3.53
CA HIS A 184 -2.38 21.25 -3.43
C HIS A 184 -1.45 20.30 -4.19
N VAL A 185 -0.88 19.37 -3.45
CA VAL A 185 0.08 18.39 -3.93
C VAL A 185 -0.42 16.98 -3.67
N ILE A 186 -0.17 16.10 -4.63
CA ILE A 186 -0.46 14.69 -4.55
C ILE A 186 0.87 13.93 -4.59
N MET A 187 1.05 13.05 -3.62
CA MET A 187 2.22 12.19 -3.52
C MET A 187 2.10 11.08 -4.56
N GLU A 188 3.05 10.98 -5.47
CA GLU A 188 3.07 9.91 -6.46
C GLU A 188 4.30 9.02 -6.23
N ARG A 189 4.31 7.85 -6.87
CA ARG A 189 5.45 6.92 -6.78
C ARG A 189 5.74 6.36 -8.15
N GLY A 190 7.03 6.24 -8.48
CA GLY A 190 7.47 5.35 -9.55
C GLY A 190 6.92 3.93 -9.33
N LYS A 191 6.62 3.21 -10.41
CA LYS A 191 6.02 1.86 -10.33
C LYS A 191 6.94 0.85 -9.64
N THR A 192 8.24 1.13 -9.66
CA THR A 192 9.31 0.33 -9.08
C THR A 192 10.24 1.20 -8.25
N ASP A 193 11.02 0.61 -7.33
CA ASP A 193 11.97 1.37 -6.51
C ASP A 193 13.08 2.03 -7.35
N THR A 194 13.32 1.51 -8.56
CA THR A 194 14.27 2.03 -9.54
C THR A 194 13.74 3.20 -10.37
N GLU A 195 12.42 3.32 -10.50
CA GLU A 195 11.78 4.44 -11.20
C GLU A 195 11.79 5.70 -10.34
N PRO A 196 11.94 6.90 -10.94
CA PRO A 196 12.08 8.16 -10.23
C PRO A 196 10.99 8.40 -9.20
N ASP A 197 11.32 9.16 -8.15
CA ASP A 197 10.30 9.65 -7.23
C ASP A 197 9.44 10.67 -7.98
N GLU A 198 8.13 10.64 -7.77
CA GLU A 198 7.18 11.47 -8.50
C GLU A 198 6.37 12.33 -7.53
N LEU A 199 6.01 13.52 -7.97
CA LEU A 199 5.10 14.40 -7.26
C LEU A 199 4.20 15.10 -8.26
N PHE A 200 2.92 15.25 -7.92
CA PHE A 200 1.97 15.97 -8.76
C PHE A 200 1.54 17.26 -8.08
N LEU A 201 1.82 18.40 -8.70
CA LEU A 201 1.31 19.71 -8.26
C LEU A 201 0.00 20.00 -9.00
N ARG A 202 -1.09 20.04 -8.25
CA ARG A 202 -2.44 20.31 -8.78
C ARG A 202 -2.67 21.81 -8.99
N LYS A 203 -2.26 22.62 -8.02
CA LYS A 203 -2.37 24.09 -8.02
C LYS A 203 -1.45 24.71 -6.97
N GLY A 204 -1.21 26.01 -7.08
CA GLY A 204 -0.41 26.79 -6.14
C GLY A 204 1.07 26.73 -6.49
N ARG A 205 1.93 26.87 -5.49
CA ARG A 205 3.36 27.08 -5.70
C ARG A 205 4.19 26.12 -4.85
N ILE A 206 5.18 25.50 -5.48
CA ILE A 206 6.12 24.57 -4.85
C ILE A 206 7.55 24.96 -5.20
N ARG A 207 8.42 25.09 -4.19
CA ARG A 207 9.87 25.09 -4.36
C ARG A 207 10.40 23.68 -4.14
N SER A 208 11.20 23.21 -5.08
CA SER A 208 11.75 21.86 -5.09
C SER A 208 13.27 21.93 -5.00
N LEU A 209 13.83 21.43 -3.90
CA LEU A 209 15.26 21.35 -3.66
C LEU A 209 15.70 19.88 -3.73
N ILE A 210 16.24 19.49 -4.88
CA ILE A 210 16.72 18.13 -5.12
C ILE A 210 18.23 18.10 -4.85
N PRO A 211 18.71 17.26 -3.91
CA PRO A 211 20.13 17.24 -3.56
C PRO A 211 21.00 16.84 -4.76
N LYS A 212 22.13 17.51 -4.93
CA LYS A 212 23.17 17.09 -5.87
C LYS A 212 23.94 15.93 -5.25
N THR A 213 23.94 14.76 -5.89
CA THR A 213 24.79 13.65 -5.44
C THR A 213 25.85 13.31 -6.48
N LYS A 214 27.02 12.86 -6.02
CA LYS A 214 28.13 12.46 -6.89
C LYS A 214 27.96 11.07 -7.49
N SER A 215 26.95 10.32 -7.04
CA SER A 215 26.65 9.00 -7.59
C SER A 215 26.19 9.10 -9.05
N PRO A 216 26.80 8.35 -9.97
CA PRO A 216 26.34 8.28 -11.36
C PRO A 216 24.89 7.78 -11.43
N ASN A 217 24.49 6.91 -10.50
CA ASN A 217 23.16 6.31 -10.40
C ASN A 217 22.19 7.13 -9.54
N GLN A 218 22.37 8.46 -9.44
CA GLN A 218 21.38 9.30 -8.77
C GLN A 218 20.00 9.10 -9.41
N LYS A 219 19.03 8.73 -8.58
CA LYS A 219 17.63 8.66 -8.95
C LYS A 219 17.13 10.04 -9.39
N MET A 220 16.50 10.11 -10.56
CA MET A 220 15.84 11.32 -11.03
C MET A 220 14.59 11.60 -10.19
N PHE A 221 14.12 12.85 -10.23
CA PHE A 221 12.83 13.25 -9.68
C PHE A 221 11.94 13.80 -10.79
N LEU A 222 10.65 13.47 -10.74
CA LEU A 222 9.64 13.93 -11.68
C LEU A 222 8.62 14.80 -10.96
N LEU A 223 8.50 16.06 -11.39
CA LEU A 223 7.38 16.91 -11.03
C LEU A 223 6.37 16.94 -12.18
N LYS A 224 5.14 16.53 -11.89
CA LYS A 224 4.03 16.55 -12.85
C LYS A 224 3.05 17.67 -12.52
N THR A 225 2.51 18.27 -13.57
CA THR A 225 1.42 19.23 -13.55
C THR A 225 0.41 18.82 -14.63
N GLU A 226 -0.74 19.49 -14.69
CA GLU A 226 -1.66 19.25 -15.81
C GLU A 226 -1.11 19.70 -17.17
N SER A 227 -0.19 20.66 -17.20
CA SER A 227 0.38 21.18 -18.44
C SER A 227 1.67 20.49 -18.88
N ALA A 228 2.43 19.89 -17.94
CA ALA A 228 3.79 19.42 -18.25
C ALA A 228 4.33 18.38 -17.26
N GLU A 229 5.35 17.66 -17.73
CA GLU A 229 6.22 16.81 -16.92
C GLU A 229 7.63 17.40 -16.88
N SER A 230 8.18 17.54 -15.67
CA SER A 230 9.52 18.10 -15.42
C SER A 230 10.42 17.04 -14.82
N VAL A 231 11.54 16.76 -15.48
CA VAL A 231 12.55 15.78 -15.06
C VAL A 231 13.80 16.51 -14.58
N VAL A 232 14.26 16.16 -13.37
CA VAL A 232 15.36 16.87 -12.72
C VAL A 232 16.34 15.92 -12.01
N LYS A 233 17.57 16.41 -11.85
CA LYS A 233 18.64 15.79 -11.07
C LYS A 233 19.50 16.87 -10.44
N GLY A 234 19.43 17.00 -9.12
CA GLY A 234 20.27 17.96 -8.39
C GLY A 234 19.99 19.42 -8.74
N THR A 235 18.74 19.86 -8.56
CA THR A 235 18.22 21.14 -9.05
C THR A 235 17.47 21.87 -7.94
N ASP A 236 17.57 23.20 -7.90
CA ASP A 236 16.70 24.09 -7.12
C ASP A 236 15.82 24.88 -8.09
N PHE A 237 14.51 24.64 -8.02
CA PHE A 237 13.56 25.25 -8.94
C PHE A 237 12.22 25.52 -8.26
N LEU A 238 11.53 26.54 -8.75
CA LEU A 238 10.18 26.91 -8.36
C LEU A 238 9.21 26.51 -9.46
N THR A 239 8.06 26.00 -9.08
CA THR A 239 6.96 25.72 -10.00
C THR A 239 5.69 26.30 -9.43
N GLU A 240 4.96 27.03 -10.25
CA GLU A 240 3.69 27.64 -9.91
C GLU A 240 2.64 27.22 -10.93
N VAL A 241 1.48 26.76 -10.44
CA VAL A 241 0.34 26.34 -11.22
C VAL A 241 -0.83 27.26 -10.89
N ASP A 242 -1.29 28.00 -11.89
CA ASP A 242 -2.40 28.96 -11.74
C ASP A 242 -3.77 28.25 -11.70
N GLY A 243 -4.85 29.02 -11.50
CA GLY A 243 -6.22 28.49 -11.46
C GLY A 243 -6.72 27.89 -12.79
N SER A 244 -6.04 28.15 -13.91
CA SER A 244 -6.34 27.59 -15.23
C SER A 244 -5.53 26.32 -15.52
N GLY A 245 -4.60 25.96 -14.64
CA GLY A 245 -3.69 24.83 -14.82
C GLY A 245 -2.47 25.15 -15.69
N ASN A 246 -2.19 26.43 -15.95
CA ASN A 246 -0.94 26.83 -16.60
C ASN A 246 0.19 26.81 -15.59
N THR A 247 1.38 26.45 -16.06
CA THR A 247 2.55 26.30 -15.20
C THR A 247 3.63 27.30 -15.57
N THR A 248 4.16 28.00 -14.57
CA THR A 248 5.43 28.72 -14.67
C THR A 248 6.49 27.94 -13.91
N LEU A 249 7.61 27.64 -14.58
CA LEU A 249 8.74 26.96 -13.96
C LEU A 249 9.97 27.84 -14.03
N SER A 250 10.61 28.09 -12.89
CA SER A 250 11.83 28.90 -12.77
C SER A 250 12.96 28.10 -12.16
N CYS A 251 14.09 28.02 -12.85
CA CYS A 251 15.26 27.26 -12.41
C CYS A 251 16.29 28.21 -11.78
N TYR A 252 16.64 27.99 -10.50
CA TYR A 252 17.61 28.81 -9.78
C TYR A 252 19.00 28.19 -9.76
N ASP A 253 19.10 26.86 -9.68
CA ASP A 253 20.35 26.12 -9.72
C ASP A 253 20.17 24.77 -10.42
N GLY A 254 21.15 24.36 -11.21
CA GLY A 254 21.10 23.13 -12.02
C GLY A 254 20.36 23.31 -13.34
N ALA A 255 19.60 22.30 -13.75
CA ALA A 255 18.78 22.33 -14.94
C ALA A 255 17.53 21.47 -14.80
N VAL A 256 16.49 21.82 -15.56
CA VAL A 256 15.22 21.09 -15.63
C VAL A 256 14.93 20.75 -17.09
N SER A 257 14.64 19.49 -17.38
CA SER A 257 14.08 19.08 -18.67
C SER A 257 12.56 19.10 -18.58
N VAL A 258 11.91 20.03 -19.25
CA VAL A 258 10.46 20.24 -19.20
C VAL A 258 9.84 19.75 -20.50
N THR A 259 8.85 18.86 -20.41
CA THR A 259 8.16 18.30 -21.58
C THR A 259 6.67 18.61 -21.51
N ALA A 260 6.13 19.22 -22.57
CA ALA A 260 4.71 19.42 -22.79
C ALA A 260 4.38 19.27 -24.28
N GLU A 261 3.22 18.71 -24.63
CA GLU A 261 2.81 18.48 -26.03
C GLU A 261 3.90 17.82 -26.91
N LYS A 262 4.63 16.85 -26.33
CA LYS A 262 5.76 16.13 -26.97
C LYS A 262 6.97 17.01 -27.35
N VAL A 263 7.01 18.25 -26.90
CA VAL A 263 8.13 19.17 -27.05
C VAL A 263 8.86 19.27 -25.71
N THR A 264 10.17 19.04 -25.74
CA THR A 264 11.04 19.16 -24.57
C THR A 264 11.90 20.40 -24.68
N VAL A 265 11.94 21.22 -23.62
CA VAL A 265 12.84 22.36 -23.47
C VAL A 265 13.72 22.18 -22.25
N GLN A 266 14.98 22.60 -22.34
CA GLN A 266 15.92 22.58 -21.23
C GLN A 266 15.92 23.95 -20.55
N VAL A 267 15.52 24.01 -19.28
CA VAL A 267 15.53 25.24 -18.48
C VAL A 267 16.73 25.21 -17.55
N ASN A 268 17.77 25.97 -17.91
CA ASN A 268 18.99 26.09 -17.10
C ASN A 268 18.80 27.13 -15.98
N ALA A 269 19.68 27.09 -14.98
CA ALA A 269 19.73 28.09 -13.91
C ALA A 269 19.72 29.52 -14.47
N GLY A 270 18.91 30.39 -13.85
CA GLY A 270 18.70 31.77 -14.29
C GLY A 270 17.66 31.93 -15.39
N PHE A 271 16.98 30.86 -15.80
CA PHE A 271 15.88 30.91 -16.77
C PHE A 271 14.57 30.37 -16.19
N ALA A 272 13.47 30.77 -16.81
CA ALA A 272 12.14 30.21 -16.63
C ALA A 272 11.52 29.84 -17.97
N THR A 273 10.50 28.99 -17.91
CA THR A 273 9.60 28.70 -19.03
C THR A 273 8.16 28.84 -18.56
N TYR A 274 7.27 29.16 -19.50
CA TYR A 274 5.84 29.20 -19.29
C TYR A 274 5.17 28.11 -20.14
N LEU A 275 4.22 27.42 -19.53
CA LEU A 275 3.56 26.23 -20.06
C LEU A 275 2.05 26.48 -19.99
N GLU A 276 1.46 26.79 -21.13
CA GLU A 276 0.00 26.85 -21.24
C GLU A 276 -0.55 25.43 -21.42
N LYS A 277 -1.64 25.12 -20.72
CA LYS A 277 -2.25 23.78 -20.79
C LYS A 277 -2.63 23.42 -22.23
N GLY A 278 -2.14 22.28 -22.72
CA GLY A 278 -2.39 21.80 -24.08
C GLY A 278 -1.53 22.46 -25.17
N LYS A 279 -0.49 23.23 -24.81
CA LYS A 279 0.46 23.82 -25.74
C LYS A 279 1.90 23.40 -25.43
N ALA A 280 2.78 23.56 -26.43
CA ALA A 280 4.20 23.36 -26.24
C ALA A 280 4.81 24.40 -25.29
N PRO A 281 5.91 24.09 -24.58
CA PRO A 281 6.60 25.04 -23.72
C PRO A 281 7.08 26.26 -24.49
N LEU A 282 7.03 27.44 -23.87
CA LEU A 282 7.74 28.59 -24.41
C LEU A 282 9.25 28.39 -24.28
N GLN A 283 10.00 29.01 -25.20
CA GLN A 283 11.45 29.04 -25.11
C GLN A 283 11.87 29.68 -23.77
N PRO A 284 12.88 29.12 -23.09
CA PRO A 284 13.31 29.65 -21.80
C PRO A 284 13.72 31.13 -21.88
N PHE A 285 13.24 31.93 -20.94
CA PHE A 285 13.53 33.36 -20.81
C PHE A 285 14.22 33.65 -19.46
N PRO A 286 15.07 34.68 -19.36
CA PRO A 286 15.83 34.95 -18.14
C PRO A 286 14.91 35.35 -16.99
N VAL A 287 15.20 34.85 -15.78
CA VAL A 287 14.58 35.33 -14.53
C VAL A 287 15.50 36.31 -13.81
N PRO A 288 14.95 37.31 -13.12
CA PRO A 288 15.74 38.14 -12.22
C PRO A 288 16.38 37.26 -11.13
N ASN A 289 17.59 37.62 -10.72
CA ASN A 289 18.26 36.92 -9.62
C ASN A 289 17.38 36.95 -8.36
N PRO A 290 17.31 35.84 -7.59
CA PRO A 290 16.63 35.85 -6.31
C PRO A 290 17.20 36.97 -5.43
N PRO A 291 16.37 37.65 -4.62
CA PRO A 291 16.85 38.67 -3.70
C PRO A 291 17.88 38.05 -2.75
N ILE A 292 19.03 38.72 -2.60
CA ILE A 292 20.07 38.29 -1.67
C ILE A 292 19.47 38.42 -0.26
N PRO A 293 19.44 37.36 0.57
CA PRO A 293 18.99 37.50 1.94
C PRO A 293 19.88 38.52 2.65
N GLU A 294 19.29 39.60 3.16
CA GLU A 294 20.00 40.51 4.05
C GLU A 294 20.48 39.68 5.25
N ASN A 295 21.79 39.52 5.39
CA ASN A 295 22.38 38.96 6.60
C ASN A 295 21.94 39.86 7.76
N LYS A 296 21.02 39.37 8.60
CA LYS A 296 20.73 39.91 9.93
C LYS A 296 21.58 39.21 10.96
#